data_AF-A0A7Y1UAC1-F1
#
_entry.id   AF-A0A7Y1UAC1-F1
#
_cell.length_a   1.000
_cell.length_b   1.000
_cell.length_c   1.000
_cell.angle_alpha   90.00
_cell.angle_beta   90.00
_cell.angle_gamma   90.00
#
_symmetry.space_group_name_H-M   'P 1'
#
loop_
_entity.id
_entity.type
_entity.pdbx_description
1 polymer ?
#
loop_
_entity_poly.entity_id
_entity_poly.type
_entity_poly.pdbx_seq_one_letter_code
_entity_poly.pdbx_strand_id
1 'polypeptide(L)'
;MPHEKVGVVIAKIFEGTSRENYNLITLLNATTVFVLLLIILSKKLFAHKNKKVLIFYYSATVLFVVLCINVLFVMNVESIHFIQYAIFAILIYPLIKNFTQTIVFATIAGALDEVYQYFYLAPNRTDYFDWNDVIINLIGAAIGVLVLATLLSKLLKSNKTFFRSFTFYFLCLMALVVLALFGFNILSMYPVSNESTFALVKVVPEGFWSIPPGPYVKYHVVMPLEGILIIVVLCLFYSRLDNLIES
;
A
#
# COMPACT_ATOMS: atom_id res chain seq x y z
N MET A 1 -12.15 10.08 6.93
CA MET A 1 -11.51 8.91 6.30
C MET A 1 -11.08 7.96 7.40
N PRO A 2 -11.08 6.63 7.16
CA PRO A 2 -11.03 5.67 8.26
C PRO A 2 -9.74 5.79 9.07
N HIS A 3 -8.56 5.78 8.46
CA HIS A 3 -7.31 5.65 9.21
C HIS A 3 -6.89 6.92 9.98
N GLU A 4 -7.04 8.15 9.45
CA GLU A 4 -6.75 9.38 10.23
C GLU A 4 -7.76 9.58 11.37
N LYS A 5 -9.07 9.34 11.13
CA LYS A 5 -10.08 9.41 12.20
C LYS A 5 -9.85 8.32 13.25
N VAL A 6 -9.50 7.11 12.81
CA VAL A 6 -9.08 6.02 13.70
C VAL A 6 -7.82 6.42 14.44
N GLY A 7 -6.86 7.07 13.78
CA GLY A 7 -5.63 7.59 14.36
C GLY A 7 -5.91 8.63 15.45
N VAL A 8 -6.83 9.57 15.22
CA VAL A 8 -7.27 10.57 16.22
C VAL A 8 -7.99 9.90 17.39
N VAL A 9 -8.89 8.95 17.13
CA VAL A 9 -9.60 8.20 18.17
C VAL A 9 -8.62 7.39 19.01
N ILE A 10 -7.69 6.69 18.36
CA ILE A 10 -6.63 5.93 19.02
C ILE A 10 -5.73 6.89 19.82
N ALA A 11 -5.28 8.00 19.24
CA ALA A 11 -4.46 8.99 19.94
C ALA A 11 -5.15 9.53 21.19
N LYS A 12 -6.48 9.69 21.15
CA LYS A 12 -7.30 10.08 22.31
C LYS A 12 -7.40 8.97 23.37
N ILE A 13 -7.46 7.70 22.97
CA ILE A 13 -7.40 6.56 23.91
C ILE A 13 -6.04 6.51 24.62
N PHE A 14 -4.99 6.90 23.92
CA PHE A 14 -3.61 6.95 24.42
C PHE A 14 -3.21 8.33 24.97
N GLU A 15 -4.18 9.21 25.21
CA GLU A 15 -3.95 10.54 25.78
C GLU A 15 -3.27 10.39 27.16
N GLY A 16 -2.10 11.03 27.32
CA GLY A 16 -1.27 10.90 28.53
C GLY A 16 -0.21 9.78 28.50
N THR A 17 -0.15 8.97 27.44
CA THR A 17 0.98 8.05 27.22
C THR A 17 2.10 8.69 26.39
N SER A 18 3.34 8.28 26.61
CA SER A 18 4.45 8.73 25.76
C SER A 18 4.28 8.20 24.35
N ARG A 19 4.74 8.97 23.34
CA ARG A 19 4.70 8.56 21.93
C ARG A 19 5.48 7.26 21.68
N GLU A 20 6.54 7.01 22.45
CA GLU A 20 7.29 5.75 22.40
C GLU A 20 6.44 4.55 22.83
N ASN A 21 5.71 4.68 23.95
CA ASN A 21 4.80 3.64 24.42
C ASN A 21 3.67 3.41 23.41
N TYR A 22 3.11 4.49 22.85
CA TYR A 22 2.10 4.41 21.81
C TYR A 22 2.60 3.62 20.57
N ASN A 23 3.81 3.96 20.08
CA ASN A 23 4.43 3.28 18.96
C ASN A 23 4.71 1.80 19.26
N LEU A 24 5.21 1.49 20.46
CA LEU A 24 5.49 0.12 20.87
C LEU A 24 4.20 -0.72 20.93
N ILE A 25 3.16 -0.21 21.59
CA ILE A 25 1.87 -0.90 21.72
C ILE A 25 1.27 -1.17 20.34
N THR A 26 1.33 -0.18 19.45
CA THR A 26 0.80 -0.32 18.09
C THR A 26 1.56 -1.37 17.28
N LEU A 27 2.88 -1.38 17.37
CA LEU A 27 3.72 -2.41 16.73
C LEU A 27 3.44 -3.81 17.28
N LEU A 28 3.32 -3.96 18.61
CA LEU A 28 3.00 -5.23 19.26
C LEU A 28 1.63 -5.75 18.82
N ASN A 29 0.63 -4.88 18.74
CA ASN A 29 -0.71 -5.24 18.27
C ASN A 29 -0.68 -5.67 16.80
N ALA A 30 -0.06 -4.89 15.91
CA ALA A 30 0.06 -5.23 14.50
C ALA A 30 0.80 -6.57 14.30
N THR A 31 1.92 -6.76 15.01
CA THR A 31 2.68 -8.01 14.99
C THR A 31 1.84 -9.19 15.47
N THR A 32 1.11 -9.02 16.56
CA THR A 32 0.24 -10.07 17.13
C THR A 32 -0.83 -10.49 16.14
N VAL A 33 -1.55 -9.53 15.55
CA VAL A 33 -2.58 -9.80 14.54
C VAL A 33 -1.99 -10.54 13.34
N PHE A 34 -0.83 -10.09 12.87
CA PHE A 34 -0.15 -10.69 11.72
C PHE A 34 0.33 -12.11 12.01
N VAL A 35 0.92 -12.37 13.18
CA VAL A 35 1.35 -13.71 13.61
C VAL A 35 0.14 -14.64 13.76
N LEU A 36 -0.95 -14.17 14.38
CA LEU A 36 -2.18 -14.95 14.51
C LEU A 36 -2.76 -15.32 13.15
N LEU A 37 -2.77 -14.38 12.20
CA LEU A 37 -3.20 -14.64 10.82
C LEU A 37 -2.35 -15.76 10.19
N LEU A 38 -1.03 -15.70 10.29
CA LEU A 38 -0.13 -16.74 9.77
C LEU A 38 -0.36 -18.10 10.44
N ILE A 39 -0.58 -18.13 11.76
CA ILE A 39 -0.88 -19.37 12.51
C ILE A 39 -2.20 -19.98 12.01
N ILE A 40 -3.26 -19.17 11.87
CA ILE A 40 -4.57 -19.64 11.39
C ILE A 40 -4.44 -20.21 9.98
N LEU A 41 -3.66 -19.57 9.12
CA LEU A 41 -3.49 -19.97 7.72
C LEU A 41 -2.50 -21.13 7.55
N SER A 42 -1.60 -21.37 8.51
CA SER A 42 -0.53 -22.37 8.41
C SER A 42 -1.05 -23.75 8.00
N LYS A 43 -2.07 -24.27 8.69
CA LYS A 43 -2.66 -25.59 8.40
C LYS A 43 -3.17 -25.69 6.97
N LYS A 44 -3.83 -24.64 6.48
CA LYS A 44 -4.39 -24.59 5.10
C LYS A 44 -3.26 -24.41 4.07
N LEU A 45 -2.28 -23.58 4.38
CA LEU A 45 -1.11 -23.33 3.54
C LEU A 45 -0.30 -24.61 3.32
N PHE A 46 0.01 -25.37 4.38
CA PHE A 46 0.80 -26.60 4.27
C PHE A 46 0.05 -27.75 3.60
N ALA A 47 -1.29 -27.74 3.63
CA ALA A 47 -2.15 -28.67 2.91
C ALA A 47 -2.40 -28.26 1.44
N HIS A 48 -1.97 -27.05 1.03
CA HIS A 48 -2.23 -26.53 -0.31
C HIS A 48 -1.38 -27.23 -1.39
N LYS A 49 -1.96 -27.52 -2.56
CA LYS A 49 -1.23 -28.13 -3.70
C LYS A 49 0.02 -27.31 -4.07
N ASN A 50 -0.17 -25.99 -4.17
CA ASN A 50 0.87 -25.02 -4.54
C ASN A 50 1.57 -24.37 -3.33
N LYS A 51 1.73 -25.10 -2.22
CA LYS A 51 2.29 -24.58 -0.97
C LYS A 51 3.67 -23.92 -1.11
N LYS A 52 4.56 -24.44 -1.98
CA LYS A 52 5.90 -23.86 -2.18
C LYS A 52 5.82 -22.44 -2.74
N VAL A 53 4.96 -22.23 -3.73
CA VAL A 53 4.70 -20.91 -4.33
C VAL A 53 4.12 -19.98 -3.27
N LEU A 54 3.07 -20.42 -2.57
CA LEU A 54 2.45 -19.59 -1.53
C LEU A 54 3.43 -19.23 -0.40
N ILE A 55 4.23 -20.18 0.09
CA ILE A 55 5.27 -19.92 1.10
C ILE A 55 6.27 -18.88 0.59
N PHE A 56 6.74 -19.01 -0.66
CA PHE A 56 7.64 -18.01 -1.25
C PHE A 56 7.02 -16.61 -1.24
N TYR A 57 5.76 -16.47 -1.68
CA TYR A 57 5.08 -15.18 -1.68
C TYR A 57 4.78 -14.66 -0.27
N TYR A 58 4.41 -15.50 0.68
CA TYR A 58 4.27 -15.10 2.09
C TYR A 58 5.60 -14.61 2.63
N SER A 59 6.69 -15.35 2.45
CA SER A 59 8.02 -14.97 2.91
C SER A 59 8.49 -13.65 2.28
N ALA A 60 8.29 -13.47 0.98
CA ALA A 60 8.58 -12.21 0.29
C ALA A 60 7.73 -11.05 0.84
N THR A 61 6.44 -11.29 1.09
CA THR A 61 5.53 -10.26 1.65
C THR A 61 5.92 -9.90 3.07
N VAL A 62 6.31 -10.87 3.91
CA VAL A 62 6.86 -10.61 5.25
C VAL A 62 8.11 -9.74 5.16
N LEU A 63 9.03 -10.06 4.24
CA LEU A 63 10.22 -9.26 4.01
C LEU A 63 9.85 -7.83 3.60
N PHE A 64 8.89 -7.65 2.68
CA PHE A 64 8.44 -6.31 2.27
C PHE A 64 7.77 -5.54 3.40
N VAL A 65 6.96 -6.18 4.25
CA VAL A 65 6.39 -5.56 5.46
C VAL A 65 7.50 -5.08 6.38
N VAL A 66 8.51 -5.92 6.65
CA VAL A 66 9.66 -5.53 7.48
C VAL A 66 10.42 -4.36 6.86
N LEU A 67 10.66 -4.37 5.54
CA LEU A 67 11.29 -3.25 4.85
C LEU A 67 10.48 -1.96 4.97
N CYS A 68 9.15 -2.03 4.78
CA CYS A 68 8.28 -0.85 4.95
C CYS A 68 8.38 -0.29 6.37
N ILE A 69 8.30 -1.14 7.40
CA ILE A 69 8.38 -0.70 8.81
C ILE A 69 9.72 -0.03 9.13
N ASN A 70 10.82 -0.52 8.54
CA ASN A 70 12.16 -0.02 8.87
C ASN A 70 12.62 1.14 7.97
N VAL A 71 12.04 1.31 6.79
CA VAL A 71 12.49 2.28 5.80
C VAL A 71 11.45 3.36 5.53
N LEU A 72 10.17 3.01 5.47
CA LEU A 72 9.11 3.92 5.02
C LEU A 72 8.33 4.55 6.19
N PHE A 73 8.23 3.86 7.32
CA PHE A 73 7.36 4.30 8.40
C PHE A 73 7.90 5.52 9.15
N VAL A 74 7.04 6.53 9.32
CA VAL A 74 7.29 7.63 10.26
C VAL A 74 6.83 7.24 11.66
N MET A 75 5.69 6.54 11.74
CA MET A 75 5.12 6.01 12.99
C MET A 75 4.57 4.60 12.81
N ASN A 76 4.63 3.79 13.88
CA ASN A 76 4.13 2.41 13.83
C ASN A 76 2.61 2.30 13.59
N VAL A 77 1.86 3.39 13.79
CA VAL A 77 0.42 3.45 13.47
C VAL A 77 0.12 3.25 11.99
N GLU A 78 1.08 3.54 11.10
CA GLU A 78 0.96 3.31 9.66
C GLU A 78 0.77 1.81 9.32
N SER A 79 1.07 0.90 10.25
CA SER A 79 0.75 -0.52 10.12
C SER A 79 -0.74 -0.81 9.89
N ILE A 80 -1.63 0.12 10.23
CA ILE A 80 -3.07 0.01 9.96
C ILE A 80 -3.37 -0.12 8.46
N HIS A 81 -2.54 0.48 7.59
CA HIS A 81 -2.69 0.42 6.14
C HIS A 81 -2.60 -1.02 5.63
N PHE A 82 -1.70 -1.84 6.19
CA PHE A 82 -1.63 -3.27 5.83
C PHE A 82 -2.96 -3.98 6.08
N ILE A 83 -3.56 -3.75 7.25
CA ILE A 83 -4.82 -4.40 7.65
C ILE A 83 -5.99 -3.86 6.81
N GLN A 84 -6.09 -2.53 6.68
CA GLN A 84 -7.15 -1.86 5.93
C GLN A 84 -7.18 -2.36 4.48
N TYR A 85 -6.04 -2.38 3.80
CA TYR A 85 -5.98 -2.79 2.40
C TYR A 85 -6.00 -4.30 2.19
N ALA A 86 -5.59 -5.11 3.18
CA ALA A 86 -5.84 -6.54 3.16
C ALA A 86 -7.35 -6.85 3.19
N ILE A 87 -8.10 -6.18 4.08
CA ILE A 87 -9.55 -6.32 4.15
C ILE A 87 -10.20 -5.80 2.86
N PHE A 88 -9.78 -4.63 2.37
CA PHE A 88 -10.30 -4.09 1.11
C PHE A 88 -10.10 -5.05 -0.06
N ALA A 89 -8.89 -5.63 -0.21
CA ALA A 89 -8.60 -6.61 -1.25
C ALA A 89 -9.51 -7.86 -1.13
N ILE A 90 -9.74 -8.35 0.09
CA ILE A 90 -10.66 -9.47 0.34
C ILE A 90 -12.09 -9.12 -0.10
N LEU A 91 -12.56 -7.91 0.20
CA LEU A 91 -13.92 -7.46 -0.09
C LEU A 91 -14.17 -7.16 -1.56
N ILE A 92 -13.19 -6.60 -2.27
CA ILE A 92 -13.34 -6.26 -3.70
C ILE A 92 -13.11 -7.47 -4.62
N TYR A 93 -12.38 -8.48 -4.15
CA TYR A 93 -12.06 -9.66 -4.95
C TYR A 93 -13.30 -10.36 -5.57
N PRO A 94 -14.44 -10.56 -4.89
CA PRO A 94 -15.63 -11.17 -5.50
C PRO A 94 -16.16 -10.45 -6.75
N LEU A 95 -15.91 -9.14 -6.87
CA LEU A 95 -16.30 -8.33 -8.03
C LEU A 95 -15.31 -8.49 -9.19
N ILE A 96 -14.02 -8.59 -8.88
CA ILE A 96 -12.93 -8.60 -9.86
C ILE A 96 -12.59 -10.03 -10.33
N LYS A 97 -12.56 -10.99 -9.39
CA LYS A 97 -12.23 -12.41 -9.59
C LYS A 97 -10.88 -12.66 -10.26
N ASN A 98 -9.91 -11.77 -10.03
CA ASN A 98 -8.55 -11.89 -10.52
C ASN A 98 -7.60 -11.22 -9.51
N PHE A 99 -6.57 -11.94 -9.06
CA PHE A 99 -5.71 -11.44 -7.97
C PHE A 99 -4.91 -10.22 -8.40
N THR A 100 -4.35 -10.25 -9.60
CA THR A 100 -3.57 -9.14 -10.17
C THR A 100 -4.40 -7.86 -10.21
N GLN A 101 -5.60 -7.94 -10.78
CA GLN A 101 -6.52 -6.81 -10.88
C GLN A 101 -6.99 -6.34 -9.50
N THR A 102 -7.22 -7.25 -8.55
CA THR A 102 -7.54 -6.88 -7.15
C THR A 102 -6.43 -6.06 -6.52
N ILE A 103 -5.16 -6.44 -6.68
CA ILE A 103 -4.02 -5.65 -6.18
C ILE A 103 -4.01 -4.29 -6.87
N VAL A 104 -4.12 -4.25 -8.20
CA VAL A 104 -4.12 -2.99 -8.97
C VAL A 104 -5.23 -2.05 -8.49
N PHE A 105 -6.47 -2.53 -8.35
CA PHE A 105 -7.59 -1.71 -7.88
C PHE A 105 -7.41 -1.27 -6.43
N ALA A 106 -6.86 -2.12 -5.57
CA ALA A 106 -6.55 -1.75 -4.19
C ALA A 106 -5.43 -0.70 -4.11
N THR A 107 -4.40 -0.79 -4.95
CA THR A 107 -3.36 0.23 -5.05
C THR A 107 -3.91 1.55 -5.58
N ILE A 108 -4.81 1.53 -6.57
CA ILE A 108 -5.49 2.74 -7.05
C ILE A 108 -6.34 3.36 -5.95
N ALA A 109 -7.11 2.55 -5.22
CA ALA A 109 -7.87 3.04 -4.06
C ALA A 109 -6.93 3.67 -3.00
N GLY A 110 -5.77 3.05 -2.76
CA GLY A 110 -4.69 3.58 -1.93
C GLY A 110 -4.19 4.95 -2.38
N ALA A 111 -3.85 5.07 -3.66
CA ALA A 111 -3.42 6.34 -4.23
C ALA A 111 -4.51 7.41 -4.16
N LEU A 112 -5.78 7.05 -4.35
CA LEU A 112 -6.90 7.99 -4.25
C LEU A 112 -7.16 8.46 -2.81
N ASP A 113 -6.97 7.59 -1.81
CA ASP A 113 -7.00 7.95 -0.38
C ASP A 113 -5.93 9.02 -0.11
N GLU A 114 -4.71 8.81 -0.60
CA GLU A 114 -3.62 9.79 -0.48
C GLU A 114 -3.85 11.07 -1.27
N VAL A 115 -4.44 10.99 -2.48
CA VAL A 115 -4.81 12.19 -3.26
C VAL A 115 -5.78 13.03 -2.45
N TYR A 116 -6.78 12.41 -1.84
CA TYR A 116 -7.75 13.13 -1.04
C TYR A 116 -7.11 13.72 0.23
N GLN A 117 -6.23 12.97 0.91
CA GLN A 117 -5.48 13.46 2.06
C GLN A 117 -4.62 14.68 1.69
N TYR A 118 -3.88 14.57 0.59
CA TYR A 118 -2.94 15.56 0.11
C TYR A 118 -3.62 16.87 -0.33
N PHE A 119 -4.71 16.79 -1.10
CA PHE A 119 -5.37 17.97 -1.64
C PHE A 119 -6.45 18.56 -0.73
N TYR A 120 -7.14 17.74 0.07
CA TYR A 120 -8.35 18.20 0.77
C TYR A 120 -8.22 18.21 2.30
N LEU A 121 -7.67 17.17 2.93
CA LEU A 121 -7.64 17.12 4.40
C LEU A 121 -6.49 17.92 5.02
N ALA A 122 -5.31 17.78 4.44
CA ALA A 122 -4.09 18.32 5.02
C ALA A 122 -3.23 19.09 3.99
N PRO A 123 -3.81 19.97 3.14
CA PRO A 123 -3.06 20.61 2.06
C PRO A 123 -1.91 21.50 2.55
N ASN A 124 -2.01 22.08 3.75
CA ASN A 124 -0.97 22.94 4.34
C ASN A 124 -0.06 22.21 5.34
N ARG A 125 -0.32 20.94 5.63
CA ARG A 125 0.46 20.14 6.61
C ARG A 125 1.29 19.03 5.95
N THR A 126 1.05 18.76 4.68
CA THR A 126 1.75 17.73 3.90
C THR A 126 2.77 18.39 2.98
N ASP A 127 4.02 17.98 3.12
CA ASP A 127 5.13 18.49 2.31
C ASP A 127 5.24 17.80 0.94
N TYR A 128 4.63 16.63 0.79
CA TYR A 128 4.65 15.82 -0.43
C TYR A 128 3.46 14.86 -0.46
N PHE A 129 3.11 14.38 -1.66
CA PHE A 129 2.20 13.27 -1.84
C PHE A 129 2.87 12.00 -1.32
N ASP A 130 2.23 11.31 -0.37
CA ASP A 130 2.88 10.23 0.36
C ASP A 130 2.88 8.91 -0.44
N TRP A 131 3.93 8.72 -1.23
CA TRP A 131 4.13 7.47 -1.96
C TRP A 131 4.40 6.28 -1.04
N ASN A 132 4.87 6.52 0.18
CA ASN A 132 5.11 5.45 1.15
C ASN A 132 3.78 4.76 1.46
N ASP A 133 2.73 5.54 1.75
CA ASP A 133 1.41 5.01 2.05
C ASP A 133 0.81 4.22 0.89
N VAL A 134 0.99 4.68 -0.37
CA VAL A 134 0.54 3.93 -1.55
C VAL A 134 1.24 2.56 -1.68
N ILE A 135 2.54 2.51 -1.39
CA ILE A 135 3.32 1.26 -1.39
C ILE A 135 2.85 0.33 -0.25
N ILE A 136 2.65 0.87 0.95
CA ILE A 136 2.17 0.12 2.12
C ILE A 136 0.76 -0.44 1.85
N ASN A 137 -0.12 0.35 1.23
CA ASN A 137 -1.46 -0.05 0.79
C ASN A 137 -1.40 -1.22 -0.21
N LEU A 138 -0.47 -1.19 -1.17
CA LEU A 138 -0.24 -2.30 -2.11
C LEU A 138 0.18 -3.57 -1.37
N ILE A 139 1.14 -3.49 -0.46
CA ILE A 139 1.58 -4.63 0.34
C ILE A 139 0.42 -5.18 1.20
N GLY A 140 -0.39 -4.30 1.78
CA GLY A 140 -1.64 -4.67 2.45
C GLY A 140 -2.58 -5.46 1.55
N ALA A 141 -2.83 -4.96 0.34
CA ALA A 141 -3.65 -5.66 -0.65
C ALA A 141 -3.08 -7.03 -1.02
N ALA A 142 -1.76 -7.14 -1.16
CA ALA A 142 -1.08 -8.40 -1.43
C ALA A 142 -1.27 -9.41 -0.28
N ILE A 143 -1.24 -8.97 0.99
CA ILE A 143 -1.59 -9.83 2.14
C ILE A 143 -3.01 -10.37 1.96
N GLY A 144 -3.99 -9.51 1.70
CA GLY A 144 -5.39 -9.92 1.49
C GLY A 144 -5.56 -10.93 0.35
N VAL A 145 -4.89 -10.71 -0.77
CA VAL A 145 -4.86 -11.64 -1.90
C VAL A 145 -4.22 -12.98 -1.53
N LEU A 146 -3.13 -13.00 -0.75
CA LEU A 146 -2.51 -14.25 -0.30
C LEU A 146 -3.42 -15.04 0.64
N VAL A 147 -4.18 -14.36 1.50
CA VAL A 147 -5.22 -14.99 2.33
C VAL A 147 -6.25 -15.67 1.43
N LEU A 148 -6.79 -14.96 0.43
CA LEU A 148 -7.76 -15.51 -0.52
C LEU A 148 -7.19 -16.69 -1.31
N ALA A 149 -5.97 -16.55 -1.82
CA ALA A 149 -5.24 -17.60 -2.52
C ALA A 149 -5.08 -18.87 -1.69
N THR A 150 -4.87 -18.72 -0.37
CA THR A 150 -4.71 -19.86 0.54
C THR A 150 -6.05 -20.53 0.86
N LEU A 151 -7.11 -19.74 1.04
CA LEU A 151 -8.40 -20.23 1.51
C LEU A 151 -9.34 -20.69 0.39
N LEU A 152 -9.31 -20.04 -0.77
CA LEU A 152 -10.33 -20.18 -1.81
C LEU A 152 -9.83 -20.81 -3.11
N SER A 153 -8.57 -21.24 -3.22
CA SER A 153 -7.94 -21.67 -4.48
C SER A 153 -8.74 -22.61 -5.39
N LYS A 154 -9.65 -23.44 -4.85
CA LYS A 154 -10.51 -24.34 -5.64
C LYS A 154 -11.70 -23.65 -6.32
N LEU A 155 -12.09 -22.46 -5.85
CA LEU A 155 -13.27 -21.72 -6.30
C LEU A 155 -12.92 -20.58 -7.25
N LEU A 156 -11.63 -20.34 -7.48
CA LEU A 156 -11.14 -19.18 -8.20
C LEU A 156 -10.75 -19.62 -9.62
N LYS A 157 -11.46 -19.09 -10.61
CA LYS A 157 -11.05 -19.13 -12.01
C LYS A 157 -10.60 -17.73 -12.38
N SER A 158 -9.31 -17.55 -12.62
CA SER A 158 -8.76 -16.27 -13.05
C SER A 158 -9.00 -16.09 -14.55
N ASN A 159 -9.49 -14.91 -14.93
CA ASN A 159 -9.60 -14.56 -16.34
C ASN A 159 -8.23 -14.12 -16.87
N LYS A 160 -7.66 -14.88 -17.81
CA LYS A 160 -6.23 -14.81 -18.18
C LYS A 160 -5.82 -13.60 -19.03
N THR A 161 -6.74 -12.74 -19.45
CA THR A 161 -6.43 -11.70 -20.44
C THR A 161 -6.38 -10.30 -19.84
N PHE A 162 -5.27 -9.96 -19.16
CA PHE A 162 -5.06 -8.63 -18.58
C PHE A 162 -5.19 -7.51 -19.62
N PHE A 163 -4.54 -7.62 -20.78
CA PHE A 163 -4.59 -6.58 -21.84
C PHE A 163 -5.95 -6.37 -22.50
N ARG A 164 -6.90 -7.31 -22.30
CA ARG A 164 -8.29 -7.18 -22.76
C ARG A 164 -9.25 -6.89 -21.60
N SER A 165 -8.72 -6.73 -20.39
CA SER A 165 -9.53 -6.45 -19.21
C SER A 165 -9.91 -4.98 -19.16
N PHE A 166 -11.07 -4.70 -18.57
CA PHE A 166 -11.47 -3.35 -18.21
C PHE A 166 -10.40 -2.61 -17.40
N THR A 167 -9.67 -3.32 -16.53
CA THR A 167 -8.56 -2.78 -15.73
C THR A 167 -7.47 -2.18 -16.60
N PHE A 168 -7.08 -2.82 -17.70
CA PHE A 168 -6.04 -2.29 -18.58
C PHE A 168 -6.47 -0.98 -19.24
N TYR A 169 -7.69 -0.94 -19.79
CA TYR A 169 -8.24 0.29 -20.37
C TYR A 169 -8.38 1.42 -19.34
N PHE A 170 -8.81 1.07 -18.12
CA PHE A 170 -8.91 2.01 -17.01
C PHE A 170 -7.54 2.59 -16.62
N LEU A 171 -6.50 1.75 -16.53
CA LEU A 171 -5.12 2.20 -16.29
C LEU A 171 -4.60 3.11 -17.40
N CYS A 172 -4.84 2.78 -18.66
CA CYS A 172 -4.47 3.63 -19.79
C CYS A 172 -5.17 5.00 -19.72
N LEU A 173 -6.45 5.01 -19.36
CA LEU A 173 -7.21 6.25 -19.16
C LEU A 173 -6.62 7.08 -18.02
N MET A 174 -6.35 6.48 -16.86
CA MET A 174 -5.70 7.17 -15.73
C MET A 174 -4.34 7.75 -16.13
N ALA A 175 -3.52 6.97 -16.83
CA ALA A 175 -2.22 7.44 -17.31
C ALA A 175 -2.37 8.64 -18.26
N LEU A 176 -3.34 8.58 -19.18
CA LEU A 176 -3.62 9.69 -20.10
C LEU A 176 -4.08 10.94 -19.35
N VAL A 177 -4.95 10.80 -18.34
CA VAL A 177 -5.39 11.92 -17.49
C VAL A 177 -4.19 12.54 -16.77
N VAL A 178 -3.32 11.74 -16.16
CA VAL A 178 -2.11 12.22 -15.48
C VAL A 178 -1.19 12.96 -16.45
N LEU A 179 -0.94 12.39 -17.64
CA LEU A 179 -0.14 13.03 -18.68
C LEU A 179 -0.74 14.35 -19.16
N ALA A 180 -2.07 14.43 -19.30
CA ALA A 180 -2.75 15.68 -19.63
C ALA A 180 -2.57 16.72 -18.54
N LEU A 181 -2.70 16.36 -17.26
CA LEU A 181 -2.47 17.28 -16.13
C LEU A 181 -1.05 17.85 -16.12
N PHE A 182 -0.04 17.03 -16.45
CA PHE A 182 1.34 17.50 -16.64
C PHE A 182 1.47 18.39 -17.88
N GLY A 183 0.89 17.99 -19.02
CA GLY A 183 0.98 18.75 -20.27
C GLY A 183 0.31 20.13 -20.23
N PHE A 184 -0.71 20.29 -19.37
CA PHE A 184 -1.38 21.58 -19.12
C PHE A 184 -0.79 22.36 -17.94
N ASN A 185 0.33 21.93 -17.35
CA ASN A 185 0.95 22.53 -16.16
C ASN A 185 0.01 22.63 -14.94
N ILE A 186 -1.04 21.82 -14.88
CA ILE A 186 -1.93 21.75 -13.70
C ILE A 186 -1.21 21.02 -12.57
N LEU A 187 -0.46 19.97 -12.92
CA LEU A 187 0.34 19.16 -12.01
C LEU A 187 1.82 19.25 -12.36
N SER A 188 2.68 19.45 -11.36
CA SER A 188 4.14 19.40 -11.47
C SER A 188 4.72 18.37 -10.48
N MET A 189 5.89 17.81 -10.80
CA MET A 189 6.55 16.87 -9.87
C MET A 189 7.22 17.61 -8.71
N TYR A 190 7.78 18.78 -9.01
CA TYR A 190 8.60 19.60 -8.12
C TYR A 190 8.09 21.04 -8.17
N PRO A 191 8.40 21.87 -7.16
CA PRO A 191 7.99 23.27 -7.20
C PRO A 191 8.77 23.99 -8.32
N VAL A 192 8.11 24.20 -9.46
CA VAL A 192 8.60 25.08 -10.52
C VAL A 192 7.97 26.45 -10.28
N SER A 193 8.80 27.49 -10.27
CA SER A 193 8.43 28.87 -9.97
C SER A 193 7.02 29.26 -10.45
N ASN A 194 6.08 29.42 -9.51
CA ASN A 194 4.72 29.98 -9.61
C ASN A 194 3.77 29.53 -10.76
N GLU A 195 4.16 28.64 -11.67
CA GLU A 195 3.33 28.33 -12.86
C GLU A 195 2.39 27.12 -12.67
N SER A 196 2.73 26.17 -11.79
CA SER A 196 1.87 24.99 -11.57
C SER A 196 0.85 25.22 -10.45
N THR A 197 -0.41 24.84 -10.67
CA THR A 197 -1.45 24.91 -9.63
C THR A 197 -1.18 23.94 -8.47
N PHE A 198 -0.60 22.77 -8.78
CA PHE A 198 -0.28 21.74 -7.81
C PHE A 198 1.09 21.13 -8.08
N ALA A 199 1.89 20.93 -7.03
CA ALA A 199 3.11 20.13 -7.07
C ALA A 199 2.89 18.83 -6.30
N LEU A 200 3.49 17.71 -6.74
CA LEU A 200 3.48 16.45 -5.97
C LEU A 200 4.45 16.49 -4.80
N VAL A 201 5.57 17.19 -4.95
CA VAL A 201 6.55 17.46 -3.88
C VAL A 201 6.58 18.96 -3.69
N LYS A 202 6.18 19.46 -2.51
CA LYS A 202 6.25 20.89 -2.15
C LYS A 202 7.60 21.21 -1.53
N VAL A 203 8.10 20.33 -0.66
CA VAL A 203 9.42 20.43 -0.04
C VAL A 203 10.23 19.19 -0.43
N VAL A 204 11.35 19.42 -1.11
CA VAL A 204 12.24 18.33 -1.53
C VAL A 204 13.09 17.90 -0.33
N PRO A 205 13.10 16.61 0.04
CA PRO A 205 13.97 16.09 1.09
C PRO A 205 15.45 16.36 0.77
N GLU A 206 16.25 16.74 1.77
CA GLU A 206 17.68 17.07 1.59
C GLU A 206 18.55 15.83 1.27
N GLY A 207 18.06 14.62 1.53
CA GLY A 207 18.77 13.38 1.28
C GLY A 207 17.88 12.15 1.37
N PHE A 208 18.49 10.97 1.31
CA PHE A 208 17.76 9.71 1.36
C PHE A 208 17.00 9.54 2.69
N TRP A 209 17.63 9.89 3.82
CA TRP A 209 16.98 9.80 5.13
C TRP A 209 16.41 11.15 5.55
N SER A 210 15.13 11.15 5.88
CA SER A 210 14.44 12.23 6.55
C SER A 210 14.41 11.97 8.06
N ILE A 211 14.68 13.02 8.83
CA ILE A 211 14.68 12.99 10.30
C ILE A 211 13.74 14.10 10.77
N PRO A 212 12.52 13.77 11.22
CA PRO A 212 11.63 14.77 11.79
C PRO A 212 12.22 15.34 13.10
N PRO A 213 11.83 16.56 13.50
CA PRO A 213 12.38 17.22 14.69
C PRO A 213 11.84 16.63 16.01
N GLY A 214 12.61 15.74 16.68
CA GLY A 214 12.31 15.08 17.97
C GLY A 214 12.82 13.62 18.05
N PRO A 215 12.28 12.71 18.91
CA PRO A 215 12.77 11.33 19.06
C PRO A 215 12.27 10.41 17.93
N TYR A 216 12.60 10.74 16.69
CA TYR A 216 12.06 10.07 15.52
C TYR A 216 12.98 8.99 14.96
N VAL A 217 12.32 7.99 14.35
CA VAL A 217 12.97 6.98 13.52
C VAL A 217 13.34 7.64 12.18
N LYS A 218 14.49 7.25 11.64
CA LYS A 218 14.89 7.66 10.29
C LYS A 218 13.98 6.95 9.29
N TYR A 219 13.45 7.69 8.33
CA TYR A 219 12.61 7.14 7.27
C TYR A 219 12.99 7.75 5.93
N HIS A 220 12.65 7.07 4.86
CA HIS A 220 12.87 7.51 3.49
C HIS A 220 11.56 8.04 2.91
N VAL A 221 11.60 9.24 2.35
CA VAL A 221 10.48 9.82 1.59
C VAL A 221 10.64 9.36 0.15
N VAL A 222 9.76 8.46 -0.29
CA VAL A 222 9.81 7.93 -1.65
C VAL A 222 9.40 9.02 -2.65
N MET A 223 10.28 9.29 -3.60
CA MET A 223 10.06 10.30 -4.63
C MET A 223 9.11 9.78 -5.73
N PRO A 224 8.43 10.66 -6.51
CA PRO A 224 7.39 10.20 -7.44
C PRO A 224 7.83 9.13 -8.45
N LEU A 225 9.00 9.29 -9.08
CA LEU A 225 9.50 8.30 -10.05
C LEU A 225 9.89 6.98 -9.37
N GLU A 226 10.43 7.05 -8.17
CA GLU A 226 10.78 5.89 -7.36
C GLU A 226 9.51 5.14 -6.93
N GLY A 227 8.50 5.85 -6.44
CA GLY A 227 7.22 5.28 -6.04
C GLY A 227 6.53 4.55 -7.20
N ILE A 228 6.48 5.17 -8.38
CA ILE A 228 5.95 4.54 -9.60
C ILE A 228 6.74 3.26 -9.92
N LEU A 229 8.08 3.32 -9.90
CA LEU A 229 8.92 2.16 -10.19
C LEU A 229 8.68 1.01 -9.21
N ILE A 230 8.67 1.31 -7.90
CA ILE A 230 8.42 0.31 -6.84
C ILE A 230 7.05 -0.32 -7.03
N ILE A 231 5.99 0.49 -7.23
CA ILE A 231 4.63 0.01 -7.44
C ILE A 231 4.54 -0.91 -8.67
N VAL A 232 5.15 -0.51 -9.79
CA VAL A 232 5.15 -1.34 -11.01
C VAL A 232 5.86 -2.67 -10.77
N VAL A 233 7.05 -2.65 -10.15
CA VAL A 233 7.82 -3.86 -9.84
C VAL A 233 7.02 -4.79 -8.93
N LEU A 234 6.41 -4.27 -7.85
CA LEU A 234 5.59 -5.06 -6.94
C LEU A 234 4.34 -5.63 -7.62
N CYS A 235 3.63 -4.82 -8.42
CA CYS A 235 2.49 -5.29 -9.21
C CYS A 235 2.90 -6.42 -10.17
N LEU A 236 4.02 -6.28 -10.87
CA LEU A 236 4.54 -7.33 -11.76
C LEU A 236 4.93 -8.59 -10.98
N PHE A 237 5.56 -8.44 -9.82
CA PHE A 237 5.92 -9.56 -8.94
C PHE A 237 4.69 -10.36 -8.52
N TYR A 238 3.64 -9.69 -8.03
CA TYR A 238 2.40 -10.36 -7.62
C TYR A 238 1.51 -10.80 -8.78
N SER A 239 1.65 -10.22 -9.98
CA SER A 239 0.87 -10.64 -11.16
C SER A 239 1.10 -12.09 -11.57
N ARG A 240 2.26 -12.63 -11.21
CA ARG A 240 2.62 -14.04 -11.48
C ARG A 240 1.89 -15.02 -10.57
N LEU A 241 1.30 -14.55 -9.47
CA LEU A 241 0.58 -15.39 -8.50
C LEU A 241 -0.61 -16.10 -9.14
N ASP A 242 -1.42 -15.41 -9.95
CA ASP A 242 -2.57 -15.99 -10.67
C ASP A 242 -2.14 -17.21 -11.49
N ASN A 243 -1.06 -17.08 -12.28
CA ASN A 243 -0.60 -18.13 -13.18
C ASN A 243 -0.03 -19.35 -12.44
N LEU A 244 0.65 -19.13 -11.31
CA LEU A 244 1.34 -20.18 -10.56
C LEU A 244 0.41 -20.97 -9.61
N ILE A 245 -0.72 -20.38 -9.22
CA ILE A 245 -1.71 -21.08 -8.38
C ILE A 245 -2.62 -21.96 -9.23
N GLU A 246 -2.88 -21.61 -10.49
CA GLU A 246 -3.72 -22.41 -11.40
C GLU A 246 -3.02 -23.66 -11.98
N SER A 247 -1.68 -23.70 -11.99
CA SER A 247 -0.90 -24.87 -12.44
C SER A 247 -0.94 -26.05 -11.45
#